data_AF-A0A6I5N413-F1
#
_entry.id   AF-A0A6I5N413-F1
#
_cell.length_a   1.000
_cell.length_b   1.000
_cell.length_c   1.000
_cell.angle_alpha   90.00
_cell.angle_beta   90.00
_cell.angle_gamma   90.00
#
_symmetry.space_group_name_H-M   'P 1'
#
loop_
_entity.id
_entity.type
_entity.pdbx_description
1 polymer ?
#
loop_
_entity_poly.entity_id
_entity_poly.type
_entity_poly.pdbx_seq_one_letter_code
_entity_poly.pdbx_strand_id
1 'polypeptide(L)'
;MVRHTPRTADADSRDERRRVDAPNNAPHNPKEHPQVDSQNKSTKPKKPKKKPVVPTDEMEAAVAGVGLAMEREGWNRRPLLVWSPSIDEESRADDVDRLDAPVPGLDEARVVMTSPMHWYLRAVESCAPSARRDGDYVEMSRNDMPDFVLDSGAMCGVDAVVGAVVASSRWNDGVPVLLAAVAESAKFLSTVADRDGEGYGHFMQLLHRVRTYLDAVAREADPATAMETARQLGDLAELPDLLANPFALVDLMSASLAFALYDDTRMLCYDILDRMNAAMERYARDAGVFDGNDSPVNLLPDDLWAGPTAETTAAIDAMMAGLDAAIAADERDRRRRRMIASIAWKQYQSHVQFFRYDLLVLSGENDAADRMVAGQPYFPPFADAAAMTLVDRGDWEQLLALADDVLAHDPRQPFAFLSTDTLPYGWGSLREIALQGLGERRELLKLYRQRVLEARELSTAGLDALRNLYAMCSSNWSQQVQTLIRGWQRDGDRKVRNRVYEYFLLTESDFGVSARYIGELAGGGAVTNLDDITHELLLEPEEYLDEFYFSLGSPIRDLGWKDIAHAGQPE
;
A
#
# COMPACT_ATOMS: atom_id res chain seq x y z
N MET A 1 -44.48 -32.66 23.16
CA MET A 1 -45.88 -32.19 23.15
C MET A 1 -46.06 -31.35 21.89
N VAL A 2 -46.95 -31.78 20.98
CA VAL A 2 -47.48 -31.11 19.75
C VAL A 2 -46.41 -30.60 18.75
N ARG A 3 -45.98 -31.30 17.68
CA ARG A 3 -46.61 -31.84 16.44
C ARG A 3 -47.14 -30.81 15.40
N HIS A 4 -46.55 -30.95 14.21
CA HIS A 4 -47.10 -30.83 12.84
C HIS A 4 -47.07 -29.50 12.04
N THR A 5 -46.01 -29.36 11.21
CA THR A 5 -45.94 -29.44 9.72
C THR A 5 -46.96 -28.74 8.80
N PRO A 6 -46.53 -28.42 7.54
CA PRO A 6 -47.04 -27.36 6.68
C PRO A 6 -48.08 -27.88 5.66
N ARG A 7 -48.60 -26.98 4.81
CA ARG A 7 -49.48 -27.35 3.69
C ARG A 7 -49.03 -26.71 2.38
N THR A 8 -48.78 -27.58 1.42
CA THR A 8 -48.48 -27.39 0.00
C THR A 8 -49.77 -27.35 -0.85
N ALA A 9 -49.60 -26.89 -2.10
CA ALA A 9 -50.33 -27.30 -3.32
C ALA A 9 -51.82 -26.87 -3.45
N ASP A 10 -52.41 -26.57 -4.62
CA ASP A 10 -52.05 -26.83 -6.02
C ASP A 10 -52.85 -25.91 -6.98
N ALA A 11 -52.34 -25.82 -8.21
CA ALA A 11 -52.99 -25.65 -9.52
C ALA A 11 -54.52 -25.39 -9.65
N ASP A 12 -54.89 -24.46 -10.54
CA ASP A 12 -55.79 -24.82 -11.65
C ASP A 12 -55.72 -23.88 -12.87
N SER A 13 -55.74 -24.51 -14.04
CA SER A 13 -55.75 -23.96 -15.39
C SER A 13 -57.18 -23.81 -15.94
N ARG A 14 -57.43 -22.84 -16.83
CA ARG A 14 -58.43 -22.87 -17.94
C ARG A 14 -58.33 -21.55 -18.75
N ASP A 15 -58.02 -21.62 -20.05
CA ASP A 15 -58.94 -21.54 -21.20
C ASP A 15 -59.65 -20.16 -21.31
N GLU A 16 -59.78 -19.47 -22.45
CA GLU A 16 -59.81 -19.89 -23.84
C GLU A 16 -59.76 -18.65 -24.78
N ARG A 17 -59.58 -18.95 -26.06
CA ARG A 17 -59.35 -18.07 -27.23
C ARG A 17 -60.55 -17.19 -27.63
N ARG A 18 -60.27 -16.11 -28.39
CA ARG A 18 -60.99 -15.66 -29.63
C ARG A 18 -60.19 -14.50 -30.27
N ARG A 19 -59.54 -14.70 -31.44
CA ARG A 19 -60.04 -14.54 -32.83
C ARG A 19 -60.43 -13.09 -33.18
N VAL A 20 -60.12 -12.47 -34.33
CA VAL A 20 -59.31 -12.72 -35.55
C VAL A 20 -59.59 -11.50 -36.50
N ASP A 21 -58.73 -11.28 -37.50
CA ASP A 21 -58.91 -10.50 -38.77
C ASP A 21 -58.51 -9.01 -38.91
N ALA A 22 -57.50 -8.79 -39.77
CA ALA A 22 -57.27 -7.64 -40.66
C ALA A 22 -58.08 -7.84 -41.98
N PRO A 23 -58.18 -6.92 -43.00
CA PRO A 23 -57.03 -6.50 -43.84
C PRO A 23 -57.13 -5.18 -44.68
N ASN A 24 -55.99 -4.80 -45.30
CA ASN A 24 -55.71 -4.17 -46.63
C ASN A 24 -56.46 -2.94 -47.20
N ASN A 25 -55.70 -1.92 -47.67
CA ASN A 25 -55.47 -1.62 -49.12
C ASN A 25 -54.59 -0.36 -49.38
N ALA A 26 -53.70 -0.45 -50.37
CA ALA A 26 -53.05 0.66 -51.12
C ALA A 26 -53.85 0.95 -52.43
N PRO A 27 -53.42 1.70 -53.49
CA PRO A 27 -52.25 2.60 -53.74
C PRO A 27 -52.60 3.92 -54.53
N HIS A 28 -51.66 4.86 -54.76
CA HIS A 28 -51.56 5.67 -56.01
C HIS A 28 -50.30 6.56 -56.11
N ASN A 29 -49.75 6.67 -57.32
CA ASN A 29 -48.68 7.57 -57.80
C ASN A 29 -49.12 8.03 -59.22
N PRO A 30 -48.84 9.26 -59.72
CA PRO A 30 -47.77 9.37 -60.74
C PRO A 30 -47.06 10.75 -60.93
N LYS A 31 -45.77 10.66 -61.31
CA LYS A 31 -44.98 11.40 -62.33
C LYS A 31 -45.10 12.93 -62.53
N GLU A 32 -43.94 13.62 -62.51
CA GLU A 32 -43.45 14.51 -63.60
C GLU A 32 -41.97 14.99 -63.35
N HIS A 33 -41.15 14.99 -64.41
CA HIS A 33 -39.86 15.69 -64.62
C HIS A 33 -40.06 16.58 -65.89
N PRO A 34 -39.25 17.61 -66.29
CA PRO A 34 -37.86 17.98 -65.92
C PRO A 34 -37.58 19.52 -65.83
N GLN A 35 -36.36 19.95 -65.45
CA GLN A 35 -35.51 20.97 -66.14
C GLN A 35 -34.39 21.55 -65.25
N VAL A 36 -33.39 22.09 -65.96
CA VAL A 36 -31.98 22.32 -65.64
C VAL A 36 -31.71 23.82 -65.36
N ASP A 37 -30.61 24.07 -64.63
CA ASP A 37 -29.87 25.34 -64.38
C ASP A 37 -30.41 26.37 -63.38
N SER A 38 -29.69 26.55 -62.27
CA SER A 38 -28.80 27.72 -62.04
C SER A 38 -28.40 27.89 -60.56
N GLN A 39 -27.12 28.24 -60.39
CA GLN A 39 -26.40 28.76 -59.22
C GLN A 39 -27.21 29.15 -57.95
N ASN A 40 -26.87 28.56 -56.79
CA ASN A 40 -26.53 29.39 -55.62
C ASN A 40 -25.83 28.64 -54.48
N LYS A 41 -24.87 29.34 -53.87
CA LYS A 41 -24.11 28.98 -52.67
C LYS A 41 -25.05 28.65 -51.49
N SER A 42 -24.71 27.67 -50.63
CA SER A 42 -24.79 27.79 -49.15
C SER A 42 -24.73 26.43 -48.43
N THR A 43 -23.87 26.37 -47.40
CA THR A 43 -23.96 25.55 -46.17
C THR A 43 -23.91 24.03 -46.27
N LYS A 44 -22.69 23.47 -46.13
CA LYS A 44 -22.52 22.15 -45.50
C LYS A 44 -22.99 22.22 -44.03
N PRO A 45 -23.64 21.17 -43.48
CA PRO A 45 -24.11 21.18 -42.10
C PRO A 45 -22.89 21.18 -41.17
N LYS A 46 -22.81 22.19 -40.28
CA LYS A 46 -21.88 22.16 -39.15
C LYS A 46 -22.23 20.94 -38.32
N LYS A 47 -21.36 19.92 -38.31
CA LYS A 47 -21.35 18.91 -37.24
C LYS A 47 -21.37 19.67 -35.90
N PRO A 48 -22.22 19.30 -34.93
CA PRO A 48 -22.23 19.99 -33.65
C PRO A 48 -20.83 19.86 -33.06
N LYS A 49 -20.18 21.01 -32.81
CA LYS A 49 -18.97 21.06 -32.01
C LYS A 49 -19.35 20.47 -30.65
N LYS A 50 -18.90 19.25 -30.37
CA LYS A 50 -18.89 18.73 -28.99
C LYS A 50 -18.10 19.76 -28.19
N LYS A 51 -18.79 20.48 -27.31
CA LYS A 51 -18.13 21.31 -26.30
C LYS A 51 -17.24 20.36 -25.47
N PRO A 52 -15.99 20.73 -25.15
CA PRO A 52 -15.25 20.01 -24.13
C PRO A 52 -15.96 20.32 -22.81
N VAL A 53 -16.85 19.42 -22.42
CA VAL A 53 -17.36 19.33 -21.06
C VAL A 53 -16.23 18.64 -20.30
N VAL A 54 -15.65 19.28 -19.29
CA VAL A 54 -14.93 18.53 -18.23
C VAL A 54 -16.04 17.78 -17.50
N PRO A 55 -16.18 16.45 -17.66
CA PRO A 55 -17.37 15.75 -17.23
C PRO A 55 -17.39 15.60 -15.71
N THR A 56 -18.59 15.76 -15.15
CA THR A 56 -18.94 15.35 -13.78
C THR A 56 -18.59 13.87 -13.53
N ASP A 57 -18.49 13.07 -14.60
CA ASP A 57 -18.01 11.68 -14.64
C ASP A 57 -16.58 11.50 -14.08
N GLU A 58 -15.73 12.54 -14.04
CA GLU A 58 -14.34 12.44 -13.54
C GLU A 58 -14.28 12.30 -12.01
N MET A 59 -15.23 12.89 -11.27
CA MET A 59 -15.27 12.76 -9.81
C MET A 59 -15.91 11.43 -9.40
N GLU A 60 -16.95 10.99 -10.10
CA GLU A 60 -17.49 9.64 -9.94
C GLU A 60 -16.42 8.59 -10.30
N ALA A 61 -15.61 8.83 -11.33
CA ALA A 61 -14.46 7.96 -11.66
C ALA A 61 -13.31 8.07 -10.66
N ALA A 62 -13.13 9.21 -9.97
CA ALA A 62 -12.12 9.36 -8.92
C ALA A 62 -12.54 8.70 -7.61
N VAL A 63 -13.79 8.89 -7.18
CA VAL A 63 -14.39 8.20 -6.04
C VAL A 63 -14.51 6.71 -6.32
N ALA A 64 -14.93 6.32 -7.52
CA ALA A 64 -14.92 4.92 -7.95
C ALA A 64 -13.51 4.39 -8.15
N GLY A 65 -12.53 5.23 -8.53
CA GLY A 65 -11.12 4.83 -8.66
C GLY A 65 -10.47 4.58 -7.31
N VAL A 66 -10.73 5.44 -6.33
CA VAL A 66 -10.35 5.20 -4.93
C VAL A 66 -11.12 4.01 -4.38
N GLY A 67 -12.43 3.91 -4.62
CA GLY A 67 -13.24 2.74 -4.25
C GLY A 67 -12.72 1.45 -4.87
N LEU A 68 -12.33 1.44 -6.15
CA LEU A 68 -11.74 0.31 -6.85
C LEU A 68 -10.32 0.01 -6.37
N ALA A 69 -9.52 1.01 -6.02
CA ALA A 69 -8.21 0.82 -5.41
C ALA A 69 -8.38 0.19 -4.02
N MET A 70 -9.32 0.71 -3.23
CA MET A 70 -9.71 0.15 -1.93
C MET A 70 -10.19 -1.30 -2.11
N GLU A 71 -11.11 -1.58 -3.04
CA GLU A 71 -11.60 -2.93 -3.36
C GLU A 71 -10.49 -3.86 -3.87
N ARG A 72 -9.53 -3.36 -4.67
CA ARG A 72 -8.37 -4.14 -5.15
C ARG A 72 -7.45 -4.55 -4.01
N GLU A 73 -7.28 -3.68 -3.02
CA GLU A 73 -6.57 -3.98 -1.77
C GLU A 73 -7.49 -4.69 -0.74
N GLY A 74 -8.69 -5.13 -1.16
CA GLY A 74 -9.66 -5.91 -0.38
C GLY A 74 -10.59 -5.09 0.53
N TRP A 75 -10.42 -3.77 0.61
CA TRP A 75 -11.13 -2.92 1.57
C TRP A 75 -12.58 -2.63 1.16
N ASN A 76 -13.52 -3.05 2.01
CA ASN A 76 -14.96 -2.89 1.75
C ASN A 76 -15.59 -1.62 2.35
N ARG A 77 -14.79 -0.68 2.92
CA ARG A 77 -15.21 0.69 3.35
C ARG A 77 -14.13 1.50 4.09
N ARG A 78 -13.22 0.83 4.79
CA ARG A 78 -12.13 1.45 5.54
C ARG A 78 -10.84 0.65 5.34
N PRO A 79 -9.68 1.32 5.25
CA PRO A 79 -8.43 0.59 5.24
C PRO A 79 -8.25 -0.10 6.59
N LEU A 80 -7.70 -1.30 6.55
CA LEU A 80 -7.18 -2.00 7.72
C LEU A 80 -5.66 -2.04 7.57
N LEU A 81 -4.97 -1.95 8.69
CA LEU A 81 -3.52 -1.69 8.73
C LEU A 81 -2.70 -2.96 8.94
N VAL A 82 -3.27 -3.97 9.59
CA VAL A 82 -2.63 -5.27 9.85
C VAL A 82 -3.49 -6.43 9.36
N TRP A 83 -4.81 -6.39 9.58
CA TRP A 83 -5.72 -7.44 9.12
C TRP A 83 -6.11 -7.22 7.66
N SER A 84 -6.14 -8.30 6.87
CA SER A 84 -6.50 -8.27 5.46
C SER A 84 -7.77 -9.09 5.19
N PRO A 85 -8.73 -8.56 4.42
CA PRO A 85 -9.88 -9.32 3.91
C PRO A 85 -9.50 -10.56 3.10
N SER A 86 -8.30 -10.58 2.49
CA SER A 86 -7.80 -11.77 1.78
C SER A 86 -7.67 -12.99 2.69
N ILE A 87 -7.51 -12.79 4.01
CA ILE A 87 -7.44 -13.88 4.99
C ILE A 87 -8.78 -14.64 5.06
N ASP A 88 -9.92 -13.94 5.05
CA ASP A 88 -11.25 -14.60 5.03
C ASP A 88 -11.46 -15.32 3.68
N GLU A 89 -11.04 -14.73 2.56
CA GLU A 89 -11.15 -15.36 1.25
C GLU A 89 -10.34 -16.65 1.15
N GLU A 90 -9.07 -16.61 1.56
CA GLU A 90 -8.19 -17.78 1.60
C GLU A 90 -8.69 -18.82 2.61
N SER A 91 -9.16 -18.39 3.77
CA SER A 91 -9.69 -19.30 4.80
C SER A 91 -10.92 -20.07 4.30
N ARG A 92 -11.82 -19.40 3.58
CA ARG A 92 -12.99 -20.04 2.96
C ARG A 92 -12.62 -20.96 1.82
N ALA A 93 -11.57 -20.65 1.07
CA ALA A 93 -11.05 -21.53 0.04
C ALA A 93 -10.50 -22.82 0.66
N ASP A 94 -9.73 -22.71 1.75
CA ASP A 94 -9.19 -23.85 2.50
C ASP A 94 -10.29 -24.74 3.08
N ASP A 95 -11.37 -24.14 3.61
CA ASP A 95 -12.47 -24.88 4.23
C ASP A 95 -13.14 -25.90 3.30
N VAL A 96 -13.10 -25.68 1.98
CA VAL A 96 -13.63 -26.62 0.99
C VAL A 96 -12.90 -27.97 1.06
N ASP A 97 -11.61 -27.95 1.37
CA ASP A 97 -10.73 -29.11 1.38
C ASP A 97 -10.43 -29.63 2.81
N ARG A 98 -10.89 -28.94 3.86
CA ARG A 98 -10.70 -29.38 5.25
C ARG A 98 -11.54 -30.62 5.57
N LEU A 99 -10.90 -31.56 6.23
CA LEU A 99 -11.49 -32.84 6.63
C LEU A 99 -11.53 -32.95 8.16
N ASP A 100 -12.47 -33.72 8.71
CA ASP A 100 -12.38 -34.18 10.11
C ASP A 100 -11.30 -35.28 10.21
N ALA A 101 -10.05 -34.88 9.99
CA ALA A 101 -8.87 -35.73 10.00
C ALA A 101 -8.15 -35.63 11.36
N PRO A 102 -7.59 -36.74 11.86
CA PRO A 102 -6.80 -36.72 13.08
C PRO A 102 -5.55 -35.84 12.90
N VAL A 103 -5.26 -35.05 13.94
CA VAL A 103 -4.08 -34.19 14.04
C VAL A 103 -3.04 -34.91 14.93
N PRO A 104 -1.73 -34.78 14.66
CA PRO A 104 -0.70 -35.28 15.58
C PRO A 104 -0.86 -34.69 16.99
N GLY A 105 -0.58 -35.50 18.02
CA GLY A 105 -0.56 -35.00 19.39
C GLY A 105 0.54 -33.95 19.59
N LEU A 106 0.33 -32.99 20.48
CA LEU A 106 1.26 -31.87 20.69
C LEU A 106 2.71 -32.30 20.95
N ASP A 107 2.92 -33.30 21.83
CA ASP A 107 4.27 -33.77 22.16
C ASP A 107 4.95 -34.45 20.96
N GLU A 108 4.20 -35.26 20.20
CA GLU A 108 4.71 -35.91 18.99
C GLU A 108 5.05 -34.87 17.92
N ALA A 109 4.18 -33.88 17.73
CA ALA A 109 4.40 -32.77 16.82
C ALA A 109 5.67 -31.98 17.19
N ARG A 110 5.87 -31.65 18.47
CA ARG A 110 7.11 -30.96 18.92
C ARG A 110 8.36 -31.76 18.61
N VAL A 111 8.33 -33.08 18.80
CA VAL A 111 9.48 -33.95 18.45
C VAL A 111 9.76 -33.90 16.94
N VAL A 112 8.73 -33.99 16.10
CA VAL A 112 8.88 -33.92 14.64
C VAL A 112 9.42 -32.57 14.19
N MET A 113 8.94 -31.46 14.76
CA MET A 113 9.37 -30.11 14.41
C MET A 113 10.82 -29.81 14.84
N THR A 114 11.17 -30.14 16.09
CA THR A 114 12.46 -29.75 16.68
C THR A 114 13.60 -30.68 16.32
N SER A 115 13.33 -31.94 15.95
CA SER A 115 14.41 -32.89 15.63
C SER A 115 15.31 -32.40 14.49
N PRO A 116 14.80 -31.99 13.31
CA PRO A 116 15.64 -31.45 12.23
C PRO A 116 16.40 -30.18 12.64
N MET A 117 15.78 -29.28 13.41
CA MET A 117 16.43 -28.08 13.96
C MET A 117 17.64 -28.44 14.83
N HIS A 118 17.50 -29.42 15.73
CA HIS A 118 18.61 -29.89 16.56
C HIS A 118 19.73 -30.56 15.74
N TRP A 119 19.40 -31.27 14.66
CA TRP A 119 20.41 -31.83 13.76
C TRP A 119 21.19 -30.73 13.05
N TYR A 120 20.52 -29.67 12.60
CA TYR A 120 21.15 -28.50 12.01
C TYR A 120 22.13 -27.83 13.00
N LEU A 121 21.68 -27.53 14.22
CA LEU A 121 22.51 -26.89 15.23
C LEU A 121 23.75 -27.74 15.60
N ARG A 122 23.61 -29.06 15.68
CA ARG A 122 24.76 -29.97 15.89
C ARG A 122 25.74 -29.97 14.72
N ALA A 123 25.25 -29.88 13.49
CA ALA A 123 26.11 -29.77 12.32
C ALA A 123 26.91 -28.47 12.36
N VAL A 124 26.25 -27.35 12.70
CA VAL A 124 26.87 -26.04 12.88
C VAL A 124 27.94 -26.07 13.99
N GLU A 125 27.63 -26.67 15.14
CA GLU A 125 28.59 -26.89 16.24
C GLU A 125 29.85 -27.64 15.78
N SER A 126 29.69 -28.65 14.92
CA SER A 126 30.81 -29.46 14.44
C SER A 126 31.72 -28.73 13.43
N CYS A 127 31.21 -27.68 12.78
CA CYS A 127 31.90 -26.97 11.70
C CYS A 127 32.51 -25.63 12.15
N ALA A 128 31.95 -24.99 13.19
CA ALA A 128 32.37 -23.67 13.65
C ALA A 128 33.37 -23.76 14.83
N PRO A 129 34.63 -23.29 14.68
CA PRO A 129 35.66 -23.46 15.71
C PRO A 129 35.37 -22.77 17.06
N SER A 130 34.54 -21.73 17.05
CA SER A 130 34.16 -20.97 18.24
C SER A 130 32.84 -21.45 18.87
N ALA A 131 32.20 -22.46 18.30
CA ALA A 131 30.95 -23.00 18.81
C ALA A 131 31.13 -23.68 20.16
N ARG A 132 30.26 -23.30 21.10
CA ARG A 132 30.12 -23.95 22.40
C ARG A 132 28.65 -24.26 22.61
N ARG A 133 28.38 -25.46 23.10
CA ARG A 133 27.01 -25.86 23.42
C ARG A 133 26.60 -25.32 24.78
N ASP A 134 25.43 -24.69 24.84
CA ASP A 134 24.74 -24.34 26.08
C ASP A 134 23.33 -24.94 26.04
N GLY A 135 23.18 -26.15 26.60
CA GLY A 135 21.92 -26.90 26.54
C GLY A 135 21.48 -27.24 25.11
N ASP A 136 20.33 -26.70 24.71
CA ASP A 136 19.74 -26.83 23.37
C ASP A 136 20.20 -25.73 22.41
N TYR A 137 20.99 -24.76 22.89
CA TYR A 137 21.52 -23.65 22.12
C TYR A 137 22.99 -23.86 21.74
N VAL A 138 23.42 -23.17 20.68
CA VAL A 138 24.83 -23.10 20.29
C VAL A 138 25.28 -21.64 20.42
N GLU A 139 26.14 -21.39 21.40
CA GLU A 139 26.80 -20.09 21.56
C GLU A 139 28.02 -20.02 20.65
N MET A 140 28.08 -19.00 19.80
CA MET A 140 29.26 -18.68 19.01
C MET A 140 29.33 -17.20 18.66
N SER A 141 30.50 -16.76 18.22
CA SER A 141 30.67 -15.43 17.65
C SER A 141 29.77 -15.28 16.41
N ARG A 142 29.02 -14.17 16.30
CA ARG A 142 28.17 -13.88 15.14
C ARG A 142 28.95 -13.88 13.82
N ASN A 143 30.24 -13.55 13.86
CA ASN A 143 31.10 -13.57 12.66
C ASN A 143 31.46 -14.98 12.20
N ASP A 144 31.46 -15.96 13.12
CA ASP A 144 31.79 -17.35 12.81
C ASP A 144 30.53 -18.19 12.55
N MET A 145 29.34 -17.62 12.82
CA MET A 145 28.06 -18.28 12.62
C MET A 145 27.73 -18.40 11.13
N PRO A 146 27.60 -19.63 10.59
CA PRO A 146 27.22 -19.83 9.19
C PRO A 146 25.84 -19.22 8.96
N ASP A 147 25.60 -18.76 7.74
CA ASP A 147 24.27 -18.30 7.37
C ASP A 147 23.31 -19.47 7.24
N PHE A 148 22.10 -19.27 7.75
CA PHE A 148 21.01 -20.22 7.66
C PHE A 148 20.53 -20.30 6.22
N VAL A 149 20.33 -21.52 5.75
CA VAL A 149 19.78 -21.81 4.43
C VAL A 149 18.57 -22.71 4.62
N LEU A 150 17.42 -22.34 4.07
CA LEU A 150 16.17 -23.08 4.23
C LEU A 150 16.28 -24.52 3.69
N ASP A 151 17.03 -24.70 2.59
CA ASP A 151 17.34 -25.99 1.96
C ASP A 151 18.13 -26.95 2.87
N SER A 152 18.64 -26.49 4.02
CA SER A 152 19.22 -27.37 5.04
C SER A 152 18.23 -28.41 5.59
N GLY A 153 16.93 -28.18 5.38
CA GLY A 153 15.87 -29.05 5.89
C GLY A 153 15.59 -28.87 7.38
N ALA A 154 16.18 -27.86 8.04
CA ALA A 154 15.94 -27.62 9.48
C ALA A 154 14.46 -27.35 9.79
N MET A 155 13.71 -26.78 8.84
CA MET A 155 12.29 -26.42 9.00
C MET A 155 11.31 -27.49 8.47
N CYS A 156 11.78 -28.58 7.84
CA CYS A 156 10.89 -29.54 7.19
C CYS A 156 9.90 -30.22 8.15
N GLY A 157 10.27 -30.37 9.42
CA GLY A 157 9.38 -30.90 10.45
C GLY A 157 8.21 -29.98 10.73
N VAL A 158 8.43 -28.66 10.70
CA VAL A 158 7.38 -27.63 10.82
C VAL A 158 6.43 -27.73 9.64
N ASP A 159 6.94 -27.78 8.42
CA ASP A 159 6.10 -27.86 7.22
C ASP A 159 5.21 -29.10 7.19
N ALA A 160 5.76 -30.25 7.58
CA ALA A 160 5.03 -31.51 7.65
C ALA A 160 3.87 -31.46 8.67
N VAL A 161 4.15 -30.95 9.88
CA VAL A 161 3.16 -30.85 10.95
C VAL A 161 2.08 -29.82 10.59
N VAL A 162 2.47 -28.63 10.16
CA VAL A 162 1.55 -27.55 9.80
C VAL A 162 0.67 -27.99 8.62
N GLY A 163 1.26 -28.62 7.60
CA GLY A 163 0.51 -29.19 6.47
C GLY A 163 -0.56 -30.19 6.88
N ALA A 164 -0.26 -31.08 7.83
CA ALA A 164 -1.24 -32.02 8.36
C ALA A 164 -2.37 -31.33 9.15
N VAL A 165 -2.03 -30.29 9.93
CA VAL A 165 -3.00 -29.57 10.77
C VAL A 165 -3.93 -28.70 9.94
N VAL A 166 -3.43 -27.93 8.97
CA VAL A 166 -4.27 -26.98 8.21
C VAL A 166 -5.33 -27.68 7.36
N ALA A 167 -5.11 -28.95 7.02
CA ALA A 167 -6.09 -29.78 6.32
C ALA A 167 -7.19 -30.36 7.24
N SER A 168 -7.12 -30.12 8.55
CA SER A 168 -8.05 -30.65 9.54
C SER A 168 -9.04 -29.61 10.04
N SER A 169 -10.26 -30.04 10.37
CA SER A 169 -11.26 -29.26 11.10
C SER A 169 -11.27 -29.53 12.62
N ARG A 170 -10.28 -30.26 13.15
CA ARG A 170 -10.14 -30.49 14.59
C ARG A 170 -9.45 -29.32 15.29
N TRP A 171 -10.16 -28.21 15.40
CA TRP A 171 -9.67 -26.95 15.94
C TRP A 171 -8.95 -27.08 17.29
N ASN A 172 -9.59 -27.75 18.27
CA ASN A 172 -9.06 -27.88 19.63
C ASN A 172 -7.74 -28.67 19.70
N ASP A 173 -7.52 -29.60 18.78
CA ASP A 173 -6.28 -30.37 18.69
C ASP A 173 -5.23 -29.65 17.82
N GLY A 174 -5.68 -28.98 16.75
CA GLY A 174 -4.82 -28.32 15.76
C GLY A 174 -4.21 -27.00 16.22
N VAL A 175 -4.99 -26.12 16.87
CA VAL A 175 -4.51 -24.81 17.32
C VAL A 175 -3.27 -24.92 18.22
N PRO A 176 -3.24 -25.76 19.27
CA PRO A 176 -2.05 -25.91 20.11
C PRO A 176 -0.79 -26.31 19.33
N VAL A 177 -0.95 -27.14 18.29
CA VAL A 177 0.14 -27.61 17.44
C VAL A 177 0.66 -26.49 16.53
N LEU A 178 -0.23 -25.70 15.93
CA LEU A 178 0.16 -24.54 15.12
C LEU A 178 0.88 -23.47 15.95
N LEU A 179 0.37 -23.16 17.14
CA LEU A 179 1.01 -22.20 18.03
C LEU A 179 2.36 -22.72 18.53
N ALA A 180 2.50 -24.03 18.74
CA ALA A 180 3.80 -24.65 19.00
C ALA A 180 4.76 -24.52 17.83
N ALA A 181 4.29 -24.70 16.59
CA ALA A 181 5.11 -24.52 15.39
C ALA A 181 5.67 -23.10 15.31
N VAL A 182 4.84 -22.08 15.58
CA VAL A 182 5.28 -20.69 15.64
C VAL A 182 6.32 -20.49 16.74
N ALA A 183 6.05 -20.99 17.96
CA ALA A 183 6.95 -20.83 19.09
C ALA A 183 8.32 -21.50 18.85
N GLU A 184 8.35 -22.74 18.35
CA GLU A 184 9.63 -23.42 18.07
C GLU A 184 10.38 -22.79 16.89
N SER A 185 9.67 -22.29 15.88
CA SER A 185 10.28 -21.57 14.76
C SER A 185 10.90 -20.25 15.21
N ALA A 186 10.19 -19.46 16.03
CA ALA A 186 10.70 -18.20 16.57
C ALA A 186 11.96 -18.42 17.43
N LYS A 187 11.93 -19.42 18.32
CA LYS A 187 13.10 -19.82 19.11
C LYS A 187 14.25 -20.26 18.21
N PHE A 188 14.01 -21.12 17.21
CA PHE A 188 15.06 -21.58 16.32
C PHE A 188 15.72 -20.42 15.56
N LEU A 189 14.92 -19.51 15.01
CA LEU A 189 15.42 -18.35 14.28
C LEU A 189 16.19 -17.37 15.17
N SER A 190 15.89 -17.29 16.47
CA SER A 190 16.68 -16.48 17.40
C SER A 190 18.08 -17.06 17.68
N THR A 191 18.32 -18.33 17.33
CA THR A 191 19.60 -19.03 17.50
C THR A 191 20.52 -19.02 16.28
N VAL A 192 19.98 -18.77 15.09
CA VAL A 192 20.73 -18.86 13.83
C VAL A 192 20.97 -17.46 13.24
N ALA A 193 21.97 -17.35 12.37
CA ALA A 193 22.17 -16.14 11.57
C ALA A 193 21.41 -16.31 10.26
N ASP A 194 20.43 -15.46 9.98
CA ASP A 194 19.61 -15.47 8.77
C ASP A 194 19.84 -14.16 8.01
N ARG A 195 21.04 -13.98 7.43
CA ARG A 195 21.42 -12.72 6.77
C ARG A 195 20.72 -12.55 5.42
N ASP A 196 20.49 -13.66 4.71
CA ASP A 196 19.75 -13.65 3.45
C ASP A 196 18.21 -13.60 3.65
N GLY A 197 17.74 -13.77 4.90
CA GLY A 197 16.33 -13.62 5.27
C GLY A 197 15.42 -14.76 4.83
N GLU A 198 15.98 -15.92 4.44
CA GLU A 198 15.21 -17.09 4.02
C GLU A 198 14.38 -17.65 5.18
N GLY A 199 14.97 -17.71 6.38
CA GLY A 199 14.30 -18.19 7.58
C GLY A 199 13.16 -17.29 8.01
N TYR A 200 13.40 -15.97 8.01
CA TYR A 200 12.38 -14.97 8.28
C TYR A 200 11.25 -15.02 7.24
N GLY A 201 11.58 -15.16 5.95
CA GLY A 201 10.59 -15.33 4.88
C GLY A 201 9.71 -16.56 5.09
N HIS A 202 10.30 -17.72 5.43
CA HIS A 202 9.54 -18.93 5.79
C HIS A 202 8.66 -18.72 7.02
N PHE A 203 9.17 -18.04 8.04
CA PHE A 203 8.42 -17.75 9.26
C PHE A 203 7.21 -16.86 9.00
N MET A 204 7.33 -15.82 8.17
CA MET A 204 6.18 -14.98 7.80
C MET A 204 5.12 -15.78 7.02
N GLN A 205 5.52 -16.72 6.15
CA GLN A 205 4.58 -17.63 5.50
C GLN A 205 3.88 -18.56 6.51
N LEU A 206 4.60 -19.05 7.52
CA LEU A 206 4.00 -19.81 8.63
C LEU A 206 2.95 -18.97 9.37
N LEU A 207 3.28 -17.72 9.73
CA LEU A 207 2.34 -16.81 10.39
C LEU A 207 1.08 -16.62 9.56
N HIS A 208 1.21 -16.37 8.25
CA HIS A 208 0.08 -16.24 7.34
C HIS A 208 -0.83 -17.47 7.31
N ARG A 209 -0.26 -18.68 7.24
CA ARG A 209 -1.03 -19.94 7.29
C ARG A 209 -1.77 -20.10 8.63
N VAL A 210 -1.13 -19.74 9.73
CA VAL A 210 -1.75 -19.79 11.07
C VAL A 210 -2.88 -18.77 11.18
N ARG A 211 -2.70 -17.55 10.68
CA ARG A 211 -3.75 -16.52 10.64
C ARG A 211 -4.97 -16.99 9.84
N THR A 212 -4.75 -17.55 8.66
CA THR A 212 -5.79 -18.13 7.80
C THR A 212 -6.54 -19.28 8.47
N TYR A 213 -5.82 -20.13 9.21
CA TYR A 213 -6.43 -21.21 9.99
C TYR A 213 -7.27 -20.67 11.15
N LEU A 214 -6.78 -19.66 11.87
CA LEU A 214 -7.48 -19.06 13.01
C LEU A 214 -8.71 -18.26 12.60
N ASP A 215 -8.76 -17.71 11.38
CA ASP A 215 -9.97 -17.12 10.83
C ASP A 215 -11.11 -18.16 10.71
N ALA A 216 -10.82 -19.35 10.20
CA ALA A 216 -11.78 -20.46 10.17
C ALA A 216 -12.19 -20.88 11.59
N VAL A 217 -11.26 -20.89 12.55
CA VAL A 217 -11.59 -21.16 13.96
C VAL A 217 -12.56 -20.11 14.50
N ALA A 218 -12.33 -18.82 14.23
CA ALA A 218 -13.24 -17.76 14.67
C ALA A 218 -14.64 -17.89 14.08
N ARG A 219 -14.76 -18.40 12.84
CA ARG A 219 -16.03 -18.54 12.13
C ARG A 219 -16.80 -19.83 12.45
N GLU A 220 -16.10 -20.96 12.57
CA GLU A 220 -16.71 -22.30 12.61
C GLU A 220 -16.58 -23.00 13.97
N ALA A 221 -15.67 -22.59 14.85
CA ALA A 221 -15.49 -23.25 16.14
C ALA A 221 -16.57 -22.84 17.16
N ASP A 222 -16.81 -23.71 18.13
CA ASP A 222 -17.68 -23.36 19.26
C ASP A 222 -17.01 -22.32 20.19
N PRO A 223 -17.78 -21.53 20.96
CA PRO A 223 -17.24 -20.49 21.82
C PRO A 223 -16.21 -20.95 22.85
N ALA A 224 -16.27 -22.20 23.33
CA ALA A 224 -15.28 -22.69 24.29
C ALA A 224 -13.92 -22.91 23.62
N THR A 225 -13.93 -23.46 22.40
CA THR A 225 -12.72 -23.60 21.57
C THR A 225 -12.13 -22.23 21.20
N ALA A 226 -12.97 -21.25 20.86
CA ALA A 226 -12.52 -19.87 20.58
C ALA A 226 -11.87 -19.22 21.82
N MET A 227 -12.47 -19.38 23.00
CA MET A 227 -11.93 -18.84 24.26
C MET A 227 -10.58 -19.48 24.62
N GLU A 228 -10.46 -20.79 24.47
CA GLU A 228 -9.21 -21.50 24.72
C GLU A 228 -8.12 -21.10 23.70
N THR A 229 -8.50 -20.91 22.43
CA THR A 229 -7.61 -20.39 21.39
C THR A 229 -7.07 -19.00 21.74
N ALA A 230 -7.94 -18.08 22.15
CA ALA A 230 -7.53 -16.74 22.56
C ALA A 230 -6.61 -16.76 23.78
N ARG A 231 -6.86 -17.66 24.74
CA ARG A 231 -5.99 -17.86 25.91
C ARG A 231 -4.59 -18.29 25.48
N GLN A 232 -4.48 -19.26 24.57
CA GLN A 232 -3.20 -19.75 24.06
C GLN A 232 -2.45 -18.70 23.22
N LEU A 233 -3.17 -17.89 22.44
CA LEU A 233 -2.57 -16.72 21.76
C LEU A 233 -1.99 -15.72 22.76
N GLY A 234 -2.73 -15.45 23.85
CA GLY A 234 -2.24 -14.62 24.94
C GLY A 234 -0.97 -15.16 25.58
N ASP A 235 -0.87 -16.48 25.80
CA ASP A 235 0.34 -17.13 26.31
C ASP A 235 1.52 -16.99 25.33
N LEU A 236 1.25 -17.11 24.01
CA LEU A 236 2.26 -16.95 22.97
C LEU A 236 2.76 -15.49 22.85
N ALA A 237 1.91 -14.51 23.13
CA ALA A 237 2.28 -13.10 23.16
C ALA A 237 3.30 -12.76 24.27
N GLU A 238 3.51 -13.65 25.24
CA GLU A 238 4.52 -13.48 26.29
C GLU A 238 5.88 -14.11 25.95
N LEU A 239 6.02 -14.74 24.77
CA LEU A 239 7.26 -15.42 24.38
C LEU A 239 8.38 -14.40 24.09
N PRO A 240 9.54 -14.45 24.78
CA PRO A 240 10.63 -13.48 24.58
C PRO A 240 11.13 -13.38 23.14
N ASP A 241 11.18 -14.49 22.41
CA ASP A 241 11.62 -14.54 21.01
C ASP A 241 10.67 -13.75 20.08
N LEU A 242 9.37 -13.75 20.39
CA LEU A 242 8.38 -12.93 19.67
C LEU A 242 8.38 -11.48 20.15
N LEU A 243 8.56 -11.22 21.46
CA LEU A 243 8.66 -9.87 22.01
C LEU A 243 9.88 -9.11 21.47
N ALA A 244 10.95 -9.83 21.11
CA ALA A 244 12.11 -9.27 20.41
C ALA A 244 11.82 -8.90 18.93
N ASN A 245 10.71 -9.41 18.35
CA ASN A 245 10.27 -9.11 16.99
C ASN A 245 8.79 -8.67 16.96
N PRO A 246 8.52 -7.37 17.22
CA PRO A 246 7.16 -6.83 17.29
C PRO A 246 6.36 -6.95 15.98
N PHE A 247 7.02 -6.96 14.82
CA PHE A 247 6.34 -7.15 13.53
C PHE A 247 5.66 -8.52 13.51
N ALA A 248 6.45 -9.58 13.76
CA ALA A 248 5.93 -10.94 13.82
C ALA A 248 4.89 -11.12 14.94
N LEU A 249 5.12 -10.52 16.11
CA LEU A 249 4.19 -10.57 17.23
C LEU A 249 2.83 -9.96 16.84
N VAL A 250 2.82 -8.73 16.33
CA VAL A 250 1.57 -8.04 15.99
C VAL A 250 0.89 -8.71 14.79
N ASP A 251 1.66 -9.17 13.80
CA ASP A 251 1.13 -9.86 12.64
C ASP A 251 0.45 -11.18 13.03
N LEU A 252 1.06 -11.98 13.90
CA LEU A 252 0.43 -13.17 14.46
C LEU A 252 -0.81 -12.84 15.29
N MET A 253 -0.70 -11.86 16.18
CA MET A 253 -1.80 -11.48 17.06
C MET A 253 -2.97 -10.92 16.27
N SER A 254 -2.74 -10.35 15.08
CA SER A 254 -3.81 -9.95 14.16
C SER A 254 -4.73 -11.10 13.76
N ALA A 255 -4.31 -12.36 13.88
CA ALA A 255 -5.21 -13.52 13.75
C ALA A 255 -6.39 -13.44 14.73
N SER A 256 -6.17 -12.86 15.91
CA SER A 256 -7.23 -12.67 16.89
C SER A 256 -8.28 -11.66 16.45
N LEU A 257 -7.99 -10.78 15.49
CA LEU A 257 -8.95 -9.80 14.99
C LEU A 257 -10.14 -10.45 14.27
N ALA A 258 -9.99 -11.68 13.77
CA ALA A 258 -11.12 -12.45 13.26
C ALA A 258 -12.20 -12.67 14.34
N PHE A 259 -11.81 -12.82 15.61
CA PHE A 259 -12.76 -12.91 16.73
C PHE A 259 -13.48 -11.58 17.03
N ALA A 260 -12.96 -10.43 16.58
CA ALA A 260 -13.59 -9.12 16.82
C ALA A 260 -14.88 -8.93 16.01
N LEU A 261 -15.01 -9.66 14.89
CA LEU A 261 -16.17 -9.68 14.02
C LEU A 261 -17.43 -10.23 14.70
N TYR A 262 -17.26 -11.03 15.76
CA TYR A 262 -18.35 -11.69 16.46
C TYR A 262 -18.56 -11.08 17.85
N ASP A 263 -19.80 -10.74 18.18
CA ASP A 263 -20.14 -10.00 19.41
C ASP A 263 -19.77 -10.76 20.70
N ASP A 264 -19.81 -12.08 20.70
CA ASP A 264 -19.53 -12.95 21.84
C ASP A 264 -18.02 -13.15 22.10
N THR A 265 -17.18 -13.02 21.07
CA THR A 265 -15.72 -13.21 21.17
C THR A 265 -14.90 -11.93 21.10
N ARG A 266 -15.51 -10.79 20.76
CA ARG A 266 -14.81 -9.49 20.65
C ARG A 266 -13.99 -9.10 21.87
N MET A 267 -14.50 -9.38 23.07
CA MET A 267 -13.79 -9.07 24.32
C MET A 267 -12.47 -9.84 24.46
N LEU A 268 -12.31 -10.97 23.77
CA LEU A 268 -11.08 -11.75 23.77
C LEU A 268 -9.93 -10.99 23.09
N CYS A 269 -10.22 -10.25 22.01
CA CYS A 269 -9.22 -9.43 21.31
C CYS A 269 -8.69 -8.30 22.20
N TYR A 270 -9.57 -7.69 23.00
CA TYR A 270 -9.18 -6.67 23.98
C TYR A 270 -8.31 -7.26 25.11
N ASP A 271 -8.63 -8.46 25.60
CA ASP A 271 -7.76 -9.15 26.58
C ASP A 271 -6.38 -9.47 25.99
N ILE A 272 -6.32 -9.92 24.73
CA ILE A 272 -5.05 -10.16 24.03
C ILE A 272 -4.25 -8.85 23.91
N LEU A 273 -4.88 -7.75 23.50
CA LEU A 273 -4.23 -6.43 23.43
C LEU A 273 -3.65 -6.00 24.79
N ASP A 274 -4.42 -6.15 25.87
CA ASP A 274 -3.97 -5.81 27.22
C ASP A 274 -2.79 -6.69 27.66
N ARG A 275 -2.83 -7.99 27.35
CA ARG A 275 -1.72 -8.92 27.60
C ARG A 275 -0.47 -8.56 26.81
N MET A 276 -0.60 -8.25 25.52
CA MET A 276 0.53 -7.80 24.68
C MET A 276 1.19 -6.55 25.27
N ASN A 277 0.38 -5.56 25.67
CA ASN A 277 0.87 -4.33 26.28
C ASN A 277 1.62 -4.63 27.58
N ALA A 278 1.03 -5.46 28.45
CA ALA A 278 1.66 -5.83 29.70
C ALA A 278 2.95 -6.64 29.49
N ALA A 279 2.98 -7.56 28.52
CA ALA A 279 4.14 -8.38 28.21
C ALA A 279 5.31 -7.54 27.66
N MET A 280 5.04 -6.67 26.69
CA MET A 280 6.04 -5.77 26.12
C MET A 280 6.56 -4.76 27.14
N GLU A 281 5.71 -4.23 28.02
CA GLU A 281 6.14 -3.31 29.07
C GLU A 281 7.05 -4.03 30.09
N ARG A 282 6.70 -5.26 30.50
CA ARG A 282 7.57 -6.09 31.36
C ARG A 282 8.90 -6.38 30.68
N TYR A 283 8.89 -6.82 29.42
CA TYR A 283 10.08 -7.10 28.64
C TYR A 283 11.01 -5.87 28.53
N ALA A 284 10.45 -4.70 28.24
CA ALA A 284 11.21 -3.45 28.17
C ALA A 284 11.78 -3.02 29.53
N ARG A 285 11.01 -3.16 30.63
CA ARG A 285 11.50 -2.88 31.99
C ARG A 285 12.61 -3.82 32.41
N ASP A 286 12.46 -5.12 32.18
CA ASP A 286 13.44 -6.13 32.57
C ASP A 286 14.77 -5.96 31.82
N ALA A 287 14.71 -5.45 30.58
CA ALA A 287 15.89 -5.09 29.80
C ALA A 287 16.48 -3.70 30.15
N GLY A 288 15.86 -2.96 31.07
CA GLY A 288 16.31 -1.63 31.49
C GLY A 288 16.08 -0.54 30.45
N VAL A 289 15.14 -0.71 29.52
CA VAL A 289 14.86 0.28 28.45
C VAL A 289 14.60 1.67 29.03
N PHE A 290 13.92 1.76 30.16
CA PHE A 290 13.55 3.03 30.82
C PHE A 290 14.61 3.59 31.80
N ASP A 291 15.79 2.96 31.90
CA ASP A 291 16.79 3.34 32.91
C ASP A 291 17.60 4.59 32.51
N GLY A 292 17.27 5.74 33.09
CA GLY A 292 18.01 6.99 32.92
C GLY A 292 17.77 7.68 31.56
N ASN A 293 18.34 8.88 31.41
CA ASN A 293 18.11 9.71 30.22
C ASN A 293 18.84 9.22 28.96
N ASP A 294 19.84 8.32 29.11
CA ASP A 294 20.62 7.74 28.01
C ASP A 294 19.96 6.50 27.41
N SER A 295 18.63 6.40 27.47
CA SER A 295 17.91 5.27 26.85
C SER A 295 18.15 5.25 25.34
N PRO A 296 18.55 4.11 24.76
CA PRO A 296 18.74 3.99 23.31
C PRO A 296 17.48 4.34 22.51
N VAL A 297 16.28 4.17 23.10
CA VAL A 297 15.00 4.51 22.46
C VAL A 297 14.96 5.95 21.95
N ASN A 298 15.59 6.89 22.67
CA ASN A 298 15.61 8.30 22.29
C ASN A 298 16.50 8.61 21.08
N LEU A 299 17.38 7.67 20.71
CA LEU A 299 18.29 7.78 19.57
C LEU A 299 17.78 7.02 18.34
N LEU A 300 16.71 6.23 18.50
CA LEU A 300 16.15 5.45 17.41
C LEU A 300 15.36 6.35 16.45
N PRO A 301 15.42 6.07 15.14
CA PRO A 301 14.61 6.77 14.14
C PRO A 301 13.10 6.68 14.44
N ASP A 302 12.37 7.75 14.12
CA ASP A 302 10.91 7.78 14.30
C ASP A 302 10.14 7.00 13.22
N ASP A 303 10.77 6.73 12.06
CA ASP A 303 10.23 5.99 10.93
C ASP A 303 10.39 4.46 11.04
N LEU A 304 10.89 3.97 12.18
CA LEU A 304 11.15 2.55 12.42
C LEU A 304 9.89 1.64 12.30
N TRP A 305 8.70 2.24 12.29
CA TRP A 305 7.42 1.57 12.02
C TRP A 305 7.30 1.01 10.60
N ALA A 306 7.97 1.62 9.61
CA ALA A 306 7.87 1.23 8.21
C ALA A 306 8.68 -0.04 7.88
N GLY A 307 9.28 -0.65 8.90
CA GLY A 307 10.31 -1.67 8.74
C GLY A 307 11.69 -1.04 8.54
N PRO A 308 12.74 -1.87 8.64
CA PRO A 308 14.10 -1.39 8.48
C PRO A 308 14.38 -1.06 7.00
N THR A 309 14.50 0.23 6.68
CA THR A 309 15.10 0.72 5.43
C THR A 309 16.61 0.42 5.40
N ALA A 310 17.26 0.46 4.23
CA ALA A 310 18.72 0.26 4.15
C ALA A 310 19.49 1.23 5.07
N GLU A 311 19.02 2.48 5.17
CA GLU A 311 19.62 3.51 6.03
C GLU A 311 19.40 3.22 7.53
N THR A 312 18.17 2.87 7.93
CA THR A 312 17.87 2.55 9.33
C THR A 312 18.53 1.24 9.76
N THR A 313 18.61 0.24 8.87
CA THR A 313 19.35 -1.01 9.09
C THR A 313 20.82 -0.72 9.33
N ALA A 314 21.46 0.06 8.46
CA ALA A 314 22.87 0.42 8.60
C ALA A 314 23.13 1.23 9.89
N ALA A 315 22.21 2.11 10.28
CA ALA A 315 22.30 2.86 11.53
C ALA A 315 22.20 1.93 12.76
N ILE A 316 21.24 1.00 12.77
CA ILE A 316 21.08 0.01 13.83
C ILE A 316 22.30 -0.90 13.91
N ASP A 317 22.78 -1.41 12.77
CA ASP A 317 23.98 -2.25 12.71
C ASP A 317 25.22 -1.53 13.21
N ALA A 318 25.39 -0.24 12.88
CA ALA A 318 26.48 0.58 13.40
C ALA A 318 26.36 0.78 14.92
N MET A 319 25.16 1.02 15.45
CA MET A 319 24.92 1.10 16.89
C MET A 319 25.23 -0.24 17.58
N MET A 320 24.81 -1.36 17.00
CA MET A 320 25.05 -2.70 17.52
C MET A 320 26.54 -3.08 17.48
N ALA A 321 27.26 -2.73 16.41
CA ALA A 321 28.71 -2.92 16.31
C ALA A 321 29.49 -2.08 17.34
N GLY A 322 29.00 -0.88 17.66
CA GLY A 322 29.58 -0.01 18.69
C GLY A 322 29.51 -0.58 20.11
N LEU A 323 28.61 -1.54 20.37
CA LEU A 323 28.49 -2.23 21.66
C LEU A 323 29.60 -3.25 21.91
N ASP A 324 30.33 -3.65 20.87
CA ASP A 324 31.38 -4.67 20.91
C ASP A 324 32.76 -4.14 21.31
N ALA A 325 32.85 -2.87 21.74
CA ALA A 325 34.06 -2.28 22.29
C ALA A 325 34.58 -3.06 23.52
N ALA A 326 35.88 -2.92 23.85
CA ALA A 326 36.59 -3.68 24.90
C ALA A 326 35.99 -3.51 26.32
N ILE A 327 34.87 -4.18 26.58
CA ILE A 327 34.06 -4.19 27.79
C ILE A 327 33.90 -5.67 28.22
N ALA A 328 33.66 -5.90 29.52
CA ALA A 328 33.37 -7.24 30.04
C ALA A 328 32.16 -7.88 29.34
N ALA A 329 32.20 -9.21 29.14
CA ALA A 329 31.16 -9.97 28.42
C ALA A 329 29.74 -9.75 28.97
N ASP A 330 29.56 -9.86 30.29
CA ASP A 330 28.25 -9.68 30.94
C ASP A 330 27.65 -8.29 30.69
N GLU A 331 28.48 -7.24 30.68
CA GLU A 331 28.04 -5.87 30.42
C GLU A 331 27.72 -5.66 28.93
N ARG A 332 28.45 -6.32 28.03
CA ARG A 332 28.14 -6.35 26.59
C ARG A 332 26.78 -7.01 26.35
N ASP A 333 26.52 -8.17 26.95
CA ASP A 333 25.26 -8.89 26.81
C ASP A 333 24.08 -8.11 27.40
N ARG A 334 24.29 -7.45 28.55
CA ARG A 334 23.29 -6.56 29.14
C ARG A 334 22.96 -5.39 28.21
N ARG A 335 23.97 -4.70 27.65
CA ARG A 335 23.75 -3.59 26.72
C ARG A 335 23.08 -4.03 25.43
N ARG A 336 23.47 -5.19 24.89
CA ARG A 336 22.88 -5.76 23.68
C ARG A 336 21.40 -6.10 23.89
N ARG A 337 21.07 -6.78 24.99
CA ARG A 337 19.67 -7.05 25.37
C ARG A 337 18.86 -5.76 25.52
N ARG A 338 19.44 -4.76 26.18
CA ARG A 338 18.81 -3.43 26.32
C ARG A 338 18.56 -2.75 24.98
N MET A 339 19.52 -2.82 24.05
CA MET A 339 19.38 -2.24 22.71
C MET A 339 18.29 -2.95 21.90
N ILE A 340 18.30 -4.29 21.86
CA ILE A 340 17.28 -5.09 21.18
C ILE A 340 15.89 -4.76 21.75
N ALA A 341 15.74 -4.75 23.07
CA ALA A 341 14.47 -4.41 23.71
C ALA A 341 14.05 -2.95 23.45
N SER A 342 15.00 -2.02 23.28
CA SER A 342 14.70 -0.63 22.92
C SER A 342 14.14 -0.51 21.50
N ILE A 343 14.76 -1.21 20.55
CA ILE A 343 14.29 -1.32 19.16
C ILE A 343 12.89 -1.94 19.12
N ALA A 344 12.74 -3.09 19.77
CA ALA A 344 11.46 -3.80 19.84
C ALA A 344 10.37 -2.94 20.51
N TRP A 345 10.68 -2.25 21.60
CA TRP A 345 9.73 -1.35 22.25
C TRP A 345 9.25 -0.23 21.32
N LYS A 346 10.18 0.45 20.61
CA LYS A 346 9.85 1.54 19.68
C LYS A 346 8.98 1.03 18.53
N GLN A 347 9.32 -0.11 17.93
CA GLN A 347 8.52 -0.74 16.86
C GLN A 347 7.13 -1.13 17.38
N TYR A 348 7.06 -1.79 18.53
CA TYR A 348 5.80 -2.22 19.14
C TYR A 348 4.84 -1.06 19.37
N GLN A 349 5.35 0.07 19.88
CA GLN A 349 4.52 1.26 20.12
C GLN A 349 3.78 1.76 18.89
N SER A 350 4.36 1.58 17.70
CA SER A 350 3.71 1.91 16.43
C SER A 350 2.77 0.78 15.97
N HIS A 351 3.24 -0.46 15.92
CA HIS A 351 2.45 -1.59 15.39
C HIS A 351 1.22 -1.94 16.24
N VAL A 352 1.30 -1.80 17.57
CA VAL A 352 0.14 -2.01 18.43
C VAL A 352 -0.98 -1.01 18.16
N GLN A 353 -0.65 0.19 17.66
CA GLN A 353 -1.66 1.17 17.28
C GLN A 353 -2.38 0.73 16.00
N PHE A 354 -1.69 0.08 15.06
CA PHE A 354 -2.33 -0.53 13.90
C PHE A 354 -3.32 -1.62 14.31
N PHE A 355 -2.89 -2.53 15.18
CA PHE A 355 -3.76 -3.57 15.74
C PHE A 355 -5.00 -2.97 16.43
N ARG A 356 -4.80 -1.95 17.27
CA ARG A 356 -5.88 -1.29 17.99
C ARG A 356 -6.85 -0.59 17.04
N TYR A 357 -6.34 0.08 16.00
CA TYR A 357 -7.17 0.71 14.98
C TYR A 357 -8.05 -0.34 14.28
N ASP A 358 -7.46 -1.44 13.81
CA ASP A 358 -8.20 -2.52 13.16
C ASP A 358 -9.24 -3.15 14.10
N LEU A 359 -8.88 -3.36 15.37
CA LEU A 359 -9.82 -3.85 16.38
C LEU A 359 -11.04 -2.94 16.52
N LEU A 360 -10.84 -1.62 16.57
CA LEU A 360 -11.95 -0.65 16.65
C LEU A 360 -12.82 -0.69 15.39
N VAL A 361 -12.20 -0.75 14.20
CA VAL A 361 -12.92 -0.80 12.92
C VAL A 361 -13.75 -2.09 12.82
N LEU A 362 -13.14 -3.25 13.07
CA LEU A 362 -13.80 -4.55 13.00
C LEU A 362 -14.87 -4.73 14.09
N SER A 363 -14.70 -4.07 15.24
CA SER A 363 -15.70 -4.04 16.31
C SER A 363 -16.89 -3.11 16.03
N GLY A 364 -16.85 -2.34 14.93
CA GLY A 364 -17.86 -1.34 14.60
C GLY A 364 -17.75 -0.03 15.40
N GLU A 365 -16.67 0.18 16.15
CA GLU A 365 -16.40 1.36 16.99
C GLU A 365 -15.77 2.50 16.18
N ASN A 366 -16.40 2.83 15.04
CA ASN A 366 -15.86 3.75 14.04
C ASN A 366 -15.54 5.15 14.58
N ASP A 367 -16.36 5.68 15.50
CA ASP A 367 -16.11 6.99 16.11
C ASP A 367 -14.83 6.99 16.96
N ALA A 368 -14.50 5.87 17.60
CA ALA A 368 -13.28 5.73 18.37
C ALA A 368 -12.06 5.58 17.45
N ALA A 369 -12.20 4.81 16.36
CA ALA A 369 -11.18 4.71 15.32
C ALA A 369 -10.88 6.08 14.70
N ASP A 370 -11.91 6.87 14.37
CA ASP A 370 -11.74 8.22 13.80
C ASP A 370 -11.01 9.16 14.75
N ARG A 371 -11.35 9.15 16.04
CA ARG A 371 -10.65 9.93 17.06
C ARG A 371 -9.19 9.53 17.21
N MET A 372 -8.90 8.24 17.11
CA MET A 372 -7.55 7.71 17.24
C MET A 372 -6.66 8.20 16.10
N VAL A 373 -7.15 8.10 14.87
CA VAL A 373 -6.42 8.56 13.68
C VAL A 373 -6.28 10.08 13.66
N ALA A 374 -7.35 10.82 13.99
CA ALA A 374 -7.30 12.28 14.08
C ALA A 374 -6.36 12.81 15.18
N GLY A 375 -6.04 11.99 16.18
CA GLY A 375 -5.09 12.33 17.24
C GLY A 375 -3.62 12.28 16.81
N GLN A 376 -3.30 11.66 15.67
CA GLN A 376 -1.92 11.50 15.17
C GLN A 376 -1.86 11.73 13.65
N PRO A 377 -2.21 12.92 13.15
CA PRO A 377 -2.34 13.20 11.72
C PRO A 377 -1.01 13.13 10.95
N TYR A 378 0.12 13.24 11.65
CA TYR A 378 1.47 13.18 11.05
C TYR A 378 2.06 11.78 11.01
N PHE A 379 1.35 10.79 11.57
CA PHE A 379 1.76 9.40 11.46
C PHE A 379 1.24 8.84 10.12
N PRO A 380 2.09 8.48 9.15
CA PRO A 380 1.65 8.29 7.77
C PRO A 380 0.53 7.26 7.57
N PRO A 381 0.55 6.06 8.19
CA PRO A 381 -0.54 5.09 8.05
C PRO A 381 -1.88 5.61 8.56
N PHE A 382 -1.84 6.48 9.58
CA PHE A 382 -3.04 7.11 10.12
C PHE A 382 -3.50 8.28 9.23
N ALA A 383 -2.58 9.10 8.73
CA ALA A 383 -2.91 10.10 7.73
C ALA A 383 -3.65 9.48 6.53
N ASP A 384 -3.16 8.34 6.03
CA ASP A 384 -3.80 7.57 4.96
C ASP A 384 -5.18 7.05 5.36
N ALA A 385 -5.29 6.41 6.53
CA ALA A 385 -6.55 5.87 7.01
C ALA A 385 -7.64 6.94 7.19
N ALA A 386 -7.25 8.12 7.70
CA ALA A 386 -8.13 9.28 7.78
C ALA A 386 -8.49 9.78 6.38
N ALA A 387 -7.52 9.95 5.49
CA ALA A 387 -7.75 10.44 4.14
C ALA A 387 -8.74 9.55 3.38
N MET A 388 -8.54 8.23 3.41
CA MET A 388 -9.45 7.28 2.77
C MET A 388 -10.86 7.33 3.35
N THR A 389 -10.98 7.42 4.67
CA THR A 389 -12.27 7.57 5.35
C THR A 389 -13.00 8.85 4.92
N LEU A 390 -12.26 9.96 4.76
CA LEU A 390 -12.82 11.23 4.29
C LEU A 390 -13.23 11.18 2.82
N VAL A 391 -12.47 10.47 1.98
CA VAL A 391 -12.81 10.24 0.57
C VAL A 391 -14.10 9.40 0.45
N ASP A 392 -14.20 8.29 1.19
CA ASP A 392 -15.40 7.42 1.21
C ASP A 392 -16.66 8.18 1.64
N ARG A 393 -16.53 9.07 2.64
CA ARG A 393 -17.61 9.94 3.12
C ARG A 393 -17.94 11.11 2.19
N GLY A 394 -17.07 11.40 1.22
CA GLY A 394 -17.14 12.59 0.38
C GLY A 394 -16.93 13.91 1.15
N ASP A 395 -16.18 13.87 2.25
CA ASP A 395 -15.99 14.99 3.17
C ASP A 395 -14.76 15.84 2.76
N TRP A 396 -14.88 16.46 1.58
CA TRP A 396 -13.75 17.08 0.86
C TRP A 396 -13.12 18.27 1.58
N GLU A 397 -13.88 19.02 2.38
CA GLU A 397 -13.37 20.16 3.16
C GLU A 397 -12.36 19.69 4.21
N GLN A 398 -12.68 18.61 4.93
CA GLN A 398 -11.80 18.03 5.93
C GLN A 398 -10.62 17.32 5.28
N LEU A 399 -10.81 16.68 4.11
CA LEU A 399 -9.70 16.09 3.36
C LEU A 399 -8.69 17.15 2.92
N LEU A 400 -9.17 18.32 2.47
CA LEU A 400 -8.29 19.44 2.10
C LEU A 400 -7.52 19.96 3.32
N ALA A 401 -8.21 20.13 4.46
CA ALA A 401 -7.59 20.58 5.70
C ALA A 401 -6.50 19.61 6.19
N LEU A 402 -6.78 18.30 6.15
CA LEU A 402 -5.81 17.26 6.50
C LEU A 402 -4.60 17.31 5.56
N ALA A 403 -4.83 17.38 4.24
CA ALA A 403 -3.75 17.41 3.26
C ALA A 403 -2.86 18.66 3.42
N ASP A 404 -3.45 19.83 3.68
CA ASP A 404 -2.70 21.06 3.91
C ASP A 404 -1.90 21.02 5.23
N ASP A 405 -2.46 20.44 6.30
CA ASP A 405 -1.79 20.31 7.61
C ASP A 405 -0.59 19.33 7.55
N VAL A 406 -0.79 18.17 6.91
CA VAL A 406 0.28 17.17 6.69
C VAL A 406 1.42 17.77 5.86
N LEU A 407 1.11 18.42 4.74
CA LEU A 407 2.12 19.05 3.88
C LEU A 407 2.83 20.23 4.55
N ALA A 408 2.16 20.94 5.47
CA ALA A 408 2.78 22.00 6.25
C ALA A 408 3.77 21.46 7.30
N HIS A 409 3.49 20.28 7.85
CA HIS A 409 4.37 19.59 8.80
C HIS A 409 5.58 18.97 8.11
N ASP A 410 5.34 18.14 7.10
CA ASP A 410 6.39 17.53 6.28
C ASP A 410 5.97 17.48 4.80
N PRO A 411 6.53 18.35 3.94
CA PRO A 411 6.25 18.35 2.51
C PRO A 411 6.62 17.06 1.78
N ARG A 412 7.43 16.20 2.39
CA ARG A 412 7.91 14.93 1.83
C ARG A 412 7.23 13.72 2.45
N GLN A 413 6.27 13.91 3.35
CA GLN A 413 5.60 12.80 4.01
C GLN A 413 5.01 11.86 2.93
N PRO A 414 5.43 10.58 2.89
CA PRO A 414 4.82 9.62 1.99
C PRO A 414 3.41 9.30 2.48
N PHE A 415 2.47 9.14 1.55
CA PHE A 415 1.21 8.45 1.82
C PHE A 415 1.45 6.97 1.50
N ALA A 416 1.53 6.12 2.53
CA ALA A 416 1.97 4.74 2.44
C ALA A 416 1.01 3.86 1.63
N PHE A 417 -0.30 4.13 1.71
CA PHE A 417 -1.33 3.34 1.04
C PHE A 417 -1.88 3.98 -0.25
N LEU A 418 -1.59 5.25 -0.49
CA LEU A 418 -2.04 5.98 -1.67
C LEU A 418 -0.83 6.25 -2.57
N SER A 419 -0.47 5.27 -3.40
CA SER A 419 0.54 5.49 -4.42
C SER A 419 -0.01 6.41 -5.52
N THR A 420 0.86 7.19 -6.18
CA THR A 420 0.48 8.01 -7.33
C THR A 420 -0.14 7.20 -8.47
N ASP A 421 0.18 5.90 -8.55
CA ASP A 421 -0.36 4.99 -9.56
C ASP A 421 -1.79 4.54 -9.26
N THR A 422 -2.20 4.59 -7.98
CA THR A 422 -3.58 4.28 -7.56
C THR A 422 -4.54 5.44 -7.78
N LEU A 423 -4.02 6.67 -7.92
CA LEU A 423 -4.84 7.84 -8.13
C LEU A 423 -5.13 8.06 -9.64
N PRO A 424 -6.40 8.28 -10.02
CA PRO A 424 -6.74 8.42 -11.44
C PRO A 424 -6.10 9.66 -12.06
N TYR A 425 -5.81 9.57 -13.37
CA TYR A 425 -5.30 10.68 -14.20
C TYR A 425 -3.96 11.29 -13.77
N GLY A 426 -3.11 10.54 -13.07
CA GLY A 426 -1.78 10.98 -12.65
C GLY A 426 -1.84 12.06 -11.55
N TRP A 427 -2.88 12.03 -10.72
CA TRP A 427 -2.94 12.89 -9.53
C TRP A 427 -1.82 12.51 -8.56
N GLY A 428 -1.14 13.54 -8.07
CA GLY A 428 0.05 13.41 -7.25
C GLY A 428 -0.19 13.72 -5.77
N SER A 429 -1.39 14.15 -5.37
CA SER A 429 -1.69 14.39 -3.95
C SER A 429 -3.17 14.35 -3.57
N LEU A 430 -3.43 14.05 -2.29
CA LEU A 430 -4.75 14.16 -1.65
C LEU A 430 -5.41 15.52 -1.83
N ARG A 431 -4.59 16.58 -1.88
CA ARG A 431 -5.04 17.95 -2.09
C ARG A 431 -5.78 18.12 -3.42
N GLU A 432 -5.36 17.43 -4.48
CA GLU A 432 -6.05 17.47 -5.77
C GLU A 432 -7.41 16.80 -5.72
N ILE A 433 -7.49 15.63 -5.07
CA ILE A 433 -8.74 14.90 -4.84
C ILE A 433 -9.74 15.80 -4.12
N ALA A 434 -9.30 16.45 -3.04
CA ALA A 434 -10.13 17.33 -2.23
C ALA A 434 -10.62 18.55 -3.02
N LEU A 435 -9.71 19.25 -3.72
CA LEU A 435 -10.08 20.43 -4.52
C LEU A 435 -11.00 20.08 -5.69
N GLN A 436 -10.83 18.91 -6.31
CA GLN A 436 -11.74 18.42 -7.33
C GLN A 436 -13.12 18.11 -6.75
N GLY A 437 -13.18 17.45 -5.58
CA GLY A 437 -14.43 17.15 -4.88
C GLY A 437 -15.20 18.40 -4.44
N LEU A 438 -14.50 19.47 -4.06
CA LEU A 438 -15.09 20.77 -3.77
C LEU A 438 -15.50 21.56 -5.03
N GLY A 439 -15.10 21.11 -6.22
CA GLY A 439 -15.28 21.87 -7.46
C GLY A 439 -14.45 23.15 -7.51
N GLU A 440 -13.37 23.25 -6.72
CA GLU A 440 -12.48 24.41 -6.60
C GLU A 440 -11.49 24.49 -7.76
N ARG A 441 -12.05 24.58 -8.98
CA ARG A 441 -11.32 24.61 -10.24
C ARG A 441 -10.24 25.69 -10.28
N ARG A 442 -10.47 26.84 -9.64
CA ARG A 442 -9.49 27.93 -9.64
C ARG A 442 -8.23 27.56 -8.87
N GLU A 443 -8.37 26.87 -7.75
CA GLU A 443 -7.25 26.42 -6.92
C GLU A 443 -6.52 25.24 -7.57
N LEU A 444 -7.23 24.29 -8.19
CA LEU A 444 -6.61 23.23 -9.00
C LEU A 444 -5.74 23.80 -10.12
N LEU A 445 -6.24 24.79 -10.87
CA LEU A 445 -5.46 25.43 -11.92
C LEU A 445 -4.22 26.14 -11.37
N LYS A 446 -4.29 26.70 -10.16
CA LYS A 446 -3.10 27.29 -9.51
C LYS A 446 -2.11 26.20 -9.12
N LEU A 447 -2.57 25.11 -8.53
CA LEU A 447 -1.76 23.95 -8.14
C LEU A 447 -0.99 23.38 -9.34
N TYR A 448 -1.69 23.12 -10.46
CA TYR A 448 -1.05 22.59 -11.66
C TYR A 448 -0.01 23.55 -12.25
N ARG A 449 -0.31 24.86 -12.30
CA ARG A 449 0.67 25.86 -12.73
C ARG A 449 1.89 25.88 -11.82
N GLN A 450 1.68 25.80 -10.50
CA GLN A 450 2.76 25.81 -9.53
C GLN A 450 3.68 24.61 -9.72
N ARG A 451 3.13 23.39 -9.85
CA ARG A 451 3.92 22.19 -10.13
C ARG A 451 4.72 22.26 -11.42
N VAL A 452 4.10 22.74 -12.51
CA VAL A 452 4.79 22.95 -13.79
C VAL A 452 5.97 23.91 -13.62
N LEU A 453 5.79 24.99 -12.86
CA LEU A 453 6.85 25.96 -12.63
C LEU A 453 7.92 25.43 -11.67
N GLU A 454 7.58 24.66 -10.64
CA GLU A 454 8.51 24.16 -9.62
C GLU A 454 9.28 22.90 -10.01
N ALA A 455 8.85 22.20 -11.06
CA ALA A 455 9.55 21.04 -11.58
C ALA A 455 11.02 21.37 -11.88
N ARG A 456 11.92 20.46 -11.50
CA ARG A 456 13.37 20.58 -11.77
C ARG A 456 13.79 19.58 -12.83
N GLU A 457 13.31 18.36 -12.67
CA GLU A 457 13.54 17.25 -13.59
C GLU A 457 12.29 17.00 -14.43
N LEU A 458 12.47 16.23 -15.51
CA LEU A 458 11.36 15.78 -16.32
C LEU A 458 10.67 14.64 -15.58
N SER A 459 9.70 14.98 -14.73
CA SER A 459 8.97 14.01 -13.93
C SER A 459 7.59 13.72 -14.52
N THR A 460 7.12 12.48 -14.32
CA THR A 460 5.75 12.06 -14.63
C THR A 460 4.73 13.00 -13.99
N ALA A 461 4.89 13.31 -12.70
CA ALA A 461 4.03 14.23 -11.96
C ALA A 461 3.97 15.65 -12.57
N GLY A 462 5.09 16.17 -13.08
CA GLY A 462 5.15 17.47 -13.74
C GLY A 462 4.47 17.46 -15.12
N LEU A 463 4.65 16.39 -15.89
CA LEU A 463 3.98 16.19 -17.18
C LEU A 463 2.47 15.97 -17.03
N ASP A 464 2.05 15.21 -16.01
CA ASP A 464 0.64 15.01 -15.67
C ASP A 464 -0.01 16.33 -15.25
N ALA A 465 0.68 17.18 -14.48
CA ALA A 465 0.20 18.51 -14.14
C ALA A 465 -0.01 19.40 -15.38
N LEU A 466 0.90 19.34 -16.37
CA LEU A 466 0.75 20.07 -17.63
C LEU A 466 -0.43 19.54 -18.45
N ARG A 467 -0.58 18.21 -18.55
CA ARG A 467 -1.70 17.54 -19.23
C ARG A 467 -3.04 17.92 -18.59
N ASN A 468 -3.13 17.87 -17.27
CA ASN A 468 -4.35 18.18 -16.52
C ASN A 468 -4.71 19.66 -16.66
N LEU A 469 -3.72 20.56 -16.65
CA LEU A 469 -3.94 21.98 -16.94
C LEU A 469 -4.51 22.20 -18.35
N TYR A 470 -3.97 21.51 -19.37
CA TYR A 470 -4.49 21.58 -20.73
C TYR A 470 -5.93 21.04 -20.84
N ALA A 471 -6.19 19.86 -20.28
CA ALA A 471 -7.51 19.25 -20.29
C ALA A 471 -8.57 20.18 -19.67
N MET A 472 -8.24 20.77 -18.52
CA MET A 472 -9.12 21.70 -17.81
C MET A 472 -9.24 23.07 -18.49
N CYS A 473 -8.31 23.49 -19.35
CA CYS A 473 -8.33 24.83 -19.94
C CYS A 473 -8.26 24.86 -21.46
N SER A 474 -8.55 23.76 -22.16
CA SER A 474 -8.45 23.66 -23.63
C SER A 474 -9.08 24.84 -24.39
N SER A 475 -10.24 25.35 -23.94
CA SER A 475 -10.90 26.50 -24.57
C SER A 475 -10.20 27.84 -24.35
N ASN A 476 -9.42 27.98 -23.28
CA ASN A 476 -8.71 29.21 -22.86
C ASN A 476 -7.20 28.96 -22.71
N TRP A 477 -6.66 27.98 -23.42
CA TRP A 477 -5.30 27.50 -23.23
C TRP A 477 -4.26 28.59 -23.47
N SER A 478 -4.46 29.44 -24.49
CA SER A 478 -3.57 30.59 -24.77
C SER A 478 -3.43 31.55 -23.59
N GLN A 479 -4.47 31.70 -22.76
CA GLN A 479 -4.40 32.50 -21.54
C GLN A 479 -3.57 31.81 -20.45
N GLN A 480 -3.64 30.48 -20.36
CA GLN A 480 -2.82 29.67 -19.44
C GLN A 480 -1.35 29.73 -19.82
N VAL A 481 -1.04 29.60 -21.12
CA VAL A 481 0.31 29.75 -21.68
C VAL A 481 0.91 31.09 -21.23
N GLN A 482 0.19 32.19 -21.45
CA GLN A 482 0.63 33.53 -21.03
C GLN A 482 0.79 33.66 -19.51
N THR A 483 0.00 32.94 -18.73
CA THR A 483 0.09 32.96 -17.26
C THR A 483 1.31 32.21 -16.76
N LEU A 484 1.63 31.05 -17.35
CA LEU A 484 2.84 30.28 -17.06
C LEU A 484 4.10 31.09 -17.40
N ILE A 485 4.12 31.70 -18.59
CA ILE A 485 5.24 32.55 -19.03
C ILE A 485 5.48 33.71 -18.06
N ARG A 486 4.42 34.42 -17.67
CA ARG A 486 4.53 35.51 -16.69
C ARG A 486 4.90 35.01 -15.30
N GLY A 487 4.40 33.84 -14.90
CA GLY A 487 4.71 33.21 -13.62
C GLY A 487 6.20 32.90 -13.50
N TRP A 488 6.77 32.28 -14.52
CA TRP A 488 8.21 32.03 -14.62
C TRP A 488 9.02 33.33 -14.56
N GLN A 489 8.63 34.33 -15.34
CA GLN A 489 9.32 35.63 -15.39
C GLN A 489 9.25 36.43 -14.09
N ARG A 490 8.25 36.19 -13.23
CA ARG A 490 8.06 36.90 -11.97
C ARG A 490 8.98 36.37 -10.88
N ASP A 491 9.25 35.07 -10.86
CA ASP A 491 10.17 34.42 -9.92
C ASP A 491 11.63 34.51 -10.42
N GLY A 492 12.05 35.70 -10.84
CA GLY A 492 13.24 36.02 -11.64
C GLY A 492 14.63 35.73 -11.03
N ASP A 493 14.76 34.74 -10.15
CA ASP A 493 16.02 34.27 -9.56
C ASP A 493 16.25 32.75 -9.74
N ARG A 494 15.49 32.10 -10.61
CA ARG A 494 15.62 30.66 -10.89
C ARG A 494 16.77 30.38 -11.85
N LYS A 495 17.95 30.10 -11.29
CA LYS A 495 19.15 29.63 -12.03
C LYS A 495 19.18 28.12 -12.31
N VAL A 496 18.08 27.42 -12.01
CA VAL A 496 17.99 25.96 -12.10
C VAL A 496 17.08 25.61 -13.28
N ARG A 497 17.51 24.65 -14.11
CA ARG A 497 16.70 24.15 -15.23
C ARG A 497 15.39 23.56 -14.73
N ASN A 498 14.32 23.79 -15.49
CA ASN A 498 13.03 23.14 -15.32
C ASN A 498 12.69 22.40 -16.62
N ARG A 499 12.99 21.10 -16.66
CA ARG A 499 12.80 20.30 -17.89
C ARG A 499 11.32 20.18 -18.32
N VAL A 500 10.36 20.28 -17.41
CA VAL A 500 8.92 20.26 -17.73
C VAL A 500 8.49 21.56 -18.41
N TYR A 501 8.99 22.70 -17.93
CA TYR A 501 8.74 24.00 -18.54
C TYR A 501 9.43 24.13 -19.91
N GLU A 502 10.62 23.55 -20.07
CA GLU A 502 11.30 23.43 -21.36
C GLU A 502 10.49 22.64 -22.38
N TYR A 503 9.93 21.49 -21.97
CA TYR A 503 9.00 20.71 -22.78
C TYR A 503 7.76 21.52 -23.17
N PHE A 504 7.20 22.26 -22.23
CA PHE A 504 6.09 23.19 -22.50
C PHE A 504 6.48 24.28 -23.52
N LEU A 505 7.67 24.86 -23.41
CA LEU A 505 8.14 25.87 -24.37
C LEU A 505 8.30 25.29 -25.78
N LEU A 506 8.85 24.07 -25.91
CA LEU A 506 8.99 23.41 -27.20
C LEU A 506 7.65 23.11 -27.88
N THR A 507 6.62 22.81 -27.08
CA THR A 507 5.30 22.42 -27.59
C THR A 507 4.39 23.62 -27.90
N GLU A 508 4.49 24.71 -27.13
CA GLU A 508 3.45 25.76 -27.12
C GLU A 508 3.96 27.19 -27.40
N SER A 509 5.27 27.44 -27.43
CA SER A 509 5.80 28.81 -27.32
C SER A 509 6.35 29.44 -28.60
N ASP A 510 6.45 30.78 -28.51
CA ASP A 510 7.06 31.70 -29.47
C ASP A 510 8.58 31.78 -29.23
N PHE A 511 9.36 31.81 -30.31
CA PHE A 511 10.83 31.87 -30.34
C PHE A 511 11.43 32.84 -29.30
N GLY A 512 10.83 34.02 -29.13
CA GLY A 512 11.36 35.05 -28.21
C GLY A 512 11.32 34.66 -26.73
N VAL A 513 10.39 33.80 -26.32
CA VAL A 513 10.28 33.33 -24.93
C VAL A 513 11.31 32.23 -24.66
N SER A 514 11.46 31.30 -25.59
CA SER A 514 12.46 30.23 -25.50
C SER A 514 13.90 30.76 -25.52
N ALA A 515 14.19 31.73 -26.40
CA ALA A 515 15.50 32.39 -26.45
C ALA A 515 15.83 33.11 -25.13
N ARG A 516 14.83 33.73 -24.48
CA ARG A 516 15.01 34.39 -23.19
C ARG A 516 15.23 33.40 -22.05
N TYR A 517 14.49 32.30 -22.00
CA TYR A 517 14.66 31.25 -21.00
C TYR A 517 16.09 30.68 -21.04
N ILE A 518 16.61 30.36 -22.24
CA ILE A 518 17.99 29.89 -22.40
C ILE A 518 18.99 30.99 -22.04
N GLY A 519 18.74 32.24 -22.45
CA GLY A 519 19.60 33.37 -22.09
C GLY A 519 19.71 33.61 -20.58
N GLU A 520 18.62 33.41 -19.83
CA GLU A 520 18.59 33.50 -18.36
C GLU A 520 19.38 32.34 -17.70
N LEU A 521 19.33 31.13 -18.25
CA LEU A 521 20.13 29.98 -17.78
C LEU A 521 21.63 30.10 -18.13
N ALA A 522 21.95 30.59 -19.32
CA ALA A 522 23.31 30.69 -19.86
C ALA A 522 24.06 31.96 -19.41
N GLY A 523 23.46 32.79 -18.54
CA GLY A 523 24.10 34.01 -18.03
C GLY A 523 24.28 35.13 -19.08
N GLY A 524 23.42 35.19 -20.10
CA GLY A 524 23.41 36.27 -21.10
C GLY A 524 23.97 35.93 -22.48
N GLY A 525 24.14 34.66 -22.83
CA GLY A 525 24.46 34.23 -24.19
C GLY A 525 23.32 34.49 -25.19
N ALA A 526 23.63 34.99 -26.39
CA ALA A 526 22.64 35.28 -27.42
C ALA A 526 22.34 34.03 -28.26
N VAL A 527 21.15 33.45 -28.09
CA VAL A 527 20.63 32.39 -28.96
C VAL A 527 19.93 33.05 -30.16
N THR A 528 20.30 32.67 -31.38
CA THR A 528 19.90 33.42 -32.59
C THR A 528 18.98 32.68 -33.56
N ASN A 529 18.79 31.36 -33.43
CA ASN A 529 17.83 30.61 -34.23
C ASN A 529 17.12 29.48 -33.45
N LEU A 530 16.05 28.90 -34.03
CA LEU A 530 15.19 27.89 -33.40
C LEU A 530 15.88 26.52 -33.25
N ASP A 531 16.83 26.19 -34.12
CA ASP A 531 17.58 24.94 -34.08
C ASP A 531 18.54 24.92 -32.87
N ASP A 532 19.18 26.05 -32.57
CA ASP A 532 20.02 26.23 -31.37
C ASP A 532 19.20 26.08 -30.09
N ILE A 533 17.97 26.62 -30.07
CA ILE A 533 17.03 26.47 -28.94
C ILE A 533 16.67 25.00 -28.74
N THR A 534 16.33 24.32 -29.83
CA THR A 534 15.91 22.92 -29.80
C THR A 534 17.08 22.04 -29.35
N HIS A 535 18.29 22.31 -29.83
CA HIS A 535 19.50 21.60 -29.44
C HIS A 535 19.86 21.82 -27.96
N GLU A 536 19.80 23.06 -27.46
CA GLU A 536 20.10 23.40 -26.04
C GLU A 536 19.06 22.82 -25.06
N LEU A 537 17.78 22.79 -25.46
CA LEU A 537 16.72 22.18 -24.65
C LEU A 537 16.77 20.64 -24.68
N LEU A 538 17.19 20.02 -25.79
CA LEU A 538 17.24 18.56 -26.01
C LEU A 538 18.62 17.92 -25.72
N LEU A 539 19.48 18.53 -24.92
CA LEU A 539 20.90 18.13 -24.75
C LEU A 539 21.21 16.67 -24.31
N GLU A 540 20.24 15.76 -24.21
CA GLU A 540 20.47 14.31 -24.07
C GLU A 540 19.52 13.51 -25.00
N PRO A 541 19.98 13.01 -26.17
CA PRO A 541 19.08 12.55 -27.22
C PRO A 541 18.56 11.11 -27.17
N GLU A 542 19.01 10.21 -26.28
CA GLU A 542 18.77 8.77 -26.54
C GLU A 542 17.97 7.99 -25.48
N GLU A 543 18.09 8.26 -24.17
CA GLU A 543 17.35 7.45 -23.18
C GLU A 543 15.92 7.93 -22.89
N TYR A 544 15.63 9.23 -23.02
CA TYR A 544 14.32 9.78 -22.68
C TYR A 544 13.32 9.80 -23.84
N LEU A 545 13.78 9.73 -25.11
CA LEU A 545 12.88 9.84 -26.27
C LEU A 545 12.01 8.59 -26.47
N ASP A 546 12.45 7.40 -26.03
CA ASP A 546 11.67 6.17 -26.24
C ASP A 546 10.47 6.04 -25.28
N GLU A 547 10.59 6.45 -24.01
CA GLU A 547 9.43 6.61 -23.11
C GLU A 547 8.52 7.79 -23.53
N PHE A 548 9.11 8.83 -24.11
CA PHE A 548 8.45 10.07 -24.55
C PHE A 548 7.50 9.87 -25.73
N TYR A 549 7.73 8.88 -26.61
CA TYR A 549 6.85 8.61 -27.75
C TYR A 549 5.73 7.59 -27.48
N PHE A 550 5.85 6.76 -26.44
CA PHE A 550 4.95 5.64 -26.20
C PHE A 550 3.77 5.93 -25.26
N SER A 551 3.91 6.84 -24.28
CA SER A 551 2.88 7.00 -23.22
C SER A 551 1.76 8.01 -23.52
N LEU A 552 1.91 8.84 -24.56
CA LEU A 552 0.91 9.88 -24.89
C LEU A 552 0.34 9.68 -26.29
N GLY A 553 -0.65 8.81 -26.38
CA GLY A 553 -1.68 8.87 -27.43
C GLY A 553 -2.53 10.14 -27.27
N SER A 554 -1.97 11.32 -27.56
CA SER A 554 -2.67 12.61 -27.42
C SER A 554 -3.07 13.20 -28.77
N PRO A 555 -4.24 13.87 -28.88
CA PRO A 555 -4.63 14.74 -30.00
C PRO A 555 -3.69 15.95 -30.24
N ILE A 556 -2.72 16.19 -29.35
CA ILE A 556 -1.72 17.27 -29.49
C ILE A 556 -0.81 17.08 -30.72
N ARG A 557 -0.76 15.86 -31.30
CA ARG A 557 -0.06 15.56 -32.56
C ARG A 557 -0.64 16.22 -33.81
N ASP A 558 -1.88 16.71 -33.79
CA ASP A 558 -2.53 17.24 -35.01
C ASP A 558 -2.11 18.66 -35.41
N LEU A 559 -1.17 19.28 -34.67
CA LEU A 559 -0.54 20.54 -35.05
C LEU A 559 0.94 20.32 -35.42
N GLY A 560 1.13 19.87 -36.66
CA GLY A 560 2.23 20.31 -37.54
C GLY A 560 3.68 20.17 -37.05
N TRP A 561 4.16 18.93 -36.83
CA TRP A 561 5.61 18.65 -36.72
C TRP A 561 6.15 17.73 -37.83
N LYS A 562 5.35 17.42 -38.87
CA LYS A 562 5.78 16.53 -39.97
C LYS A 562 6.69 17.17 -41.02
N ASP A 563 6.89 18.49 -41.01
CA ASP A 563 7.61 19.18 -42.08
C ASP A 563 9.08 19.51 -41.77
N ILE A 564 9.58 19.25 -40.55
CA ILE A 564 10.98 19.56 -40.18
C ILE A 564 11.93 18.37 -40.41
N ALA A 565 11.45 17.12 -40.37
CA ALA A 565 12.29 15.93 -40.58
C ALA A 565 12.75 15.70 -42.03
N HIS A 566 12.30 16.51 -43.00
CA HIS A 566 12.63 16.34 -44.42
C HIS A 566 13.42 17.50 -45.06
N ALA A 567 13.84 18.51 -44.30
CA ALA A 567 14.62 19.63 -44.84
C ALA A 567 16.15 19.44 -44.78
N GLY A 568 16.62 18.23 -44.46
CA GLY A 568 18.04 17.90 -44.23
C GLY A 568 18.72 17.02 -45.28
N GLN A 569 18.33 17.07 -46.55
CA GLN A 569 19.13 16.46 -47.63
C GLN A 569 19.60 17.54 -48.63
N PRO A 570 20.93 17.78 -48.74
CA PRO A 570 21.47 18.69 -49.72
C PRO A 570 21.62 18.03 -51.11
N GLU A 571 21.22 18.76 -52.17
CA GLU A 571 21.88 18.69 -53.49
C GLU A 571 23.00 19.72 -53.55
#